data_AF-A0A7C6AWA5-F1
#
_entry.id   AF-A0A7C6AWA5-F1
#
_cell.length_a   1.000
_cell.length_b   1.000
_cell.length_c   1.000
_cell.angle_alpha   90.00
_cell.angle_beta   90.00
_cell.angle_gamma   90.00
#
_symmetry.space_group_name_H-M   'P 1'
#
loop_
_entity.id
_entity.type
_entity.pdbx_description
1 polymer ?
#
loop_
_entity_poly.entity_id
_entity_poly.type
_entity_poly.pdbx_seq_one_letter_code
_entity_poly.pdbx_strand_id
1 'polypeptide(L)'
;MATLKKNMLLRVWLSLLLLAGTTDVALSRPEIIKPGLSYYADDFTTEDNISELGEEKNYEEVFKNYEYYEATYNKRKRPAMFRIYKKGKIILTEHYFYNGEGKLVKKEILKGDEPAEVIHFIPE
;
A
#
# COMPACT_ATOMS: atom_id res chain seq x y z
N MET A 1 -5.54 -7.34 69.56
CA MET A 1 -6.22 -8.24 68.62
C MET A 1 -6.96 -7.36 67.61
N ALA A 2 -6.94 -7.74 66.33
CA ALA A 2 -7.42 -7.02 65.14
C ALA A 2 -6.39 -6.09 64.46
N THR A 3 -5.91 -6.60 63.33
CA THR A 3 -4.82 -6.22 62.44
C THR A 3 -5.18 -5.01 61.56
N LEU A 4 -4.25 -4.05 61.49
CA LEU A 4 -4.35 -2.83 60.68
C LEU A 4 -4.19 -3.17 59.18
N LYS A 5 -5.16 -2.71 58.38
CA LYS A 5 -5.32 -2.95 56.95
C LYS A 5 -4.17 -2.36 56.12
N LYS A 6 -3.36 -3.25 55.53
CA LYS A 6 -3.11 -3.39 54.08
C LYS A 6 -3.19 -2.09 53.26
N ASN A 7 -2.13 -1.28 53.25
CA ASN A 7 -1.91 -0.19 52.30
C ASN A 7 -0.40 0.04 52.09
N MET A 8 0.29 -0.89 51.44
CA MET A 8 1.70 -0.72 51.09
C MET A 8 2.09 -1.48 49.82
N LEU A 9 1.30 -1.37 48.76
CA LEU A 9 1.66 -1.89 47.42
C LEU A 9 1.07 -0.99 46.33
N LEU A 10 1.34 0.32 46.40
CA LEU A 10 0.94 1.28 45.37
C LEU A 10 2.14 2.09 44.88
N ARG A 11 3.23 1.41 44.56
CA ARG A 11 4.33 1.99 43.77
C ARG A 11 4.89 0.85 42.91
N VAL A 12 5.23 1.16 41.65
CA VAL A 12 5.88 0.28 40.66
C VAL A 12 4.95 -0.60 39.80
N TRP A 13 3.92 -0.05 39.15
CA TRP A 13 3.33 -0.69 37.94
C TRP A 13 2.74 0.37 36.97
N LEU A 14 3.48 1.44 36.68
CA LEU A 14 3.02 2.47 35.72
C LEU A 14 4.16 3.04 34.88
N SER A 15 5.04 2.19 34.37
CA SER A 15 6.19 2.62 33.56
C SER A 15 6.57 1.61 32.48
N LEU A 16 5.59 0.87 31.95
CA LEU A 16 5.83 -0.11 30.89
C LEU A 16 4.70 -0.12 29.85
N LEU A 17 4.33 1.06 29.33
CA LEU A 17 3.36 1.11 28.22
C LEU A 17 3.54 2.32 27.30
N LEU A 18 4.79 2.72 27.03
CA LEU A 18 5.10 3.70 25.97
C LEU A 18 6.38 3.29 25.26
N LEU A 19 6.34 2.11 24.66
CA LEU A 19 7.23 1.78 23.54
C LEU A 19 6.42 0.95 22.55
N ALA A 20 5.25 1.46 22.16
CA ALA A 20 4.65 1.08 20.89
C ALA A 20 5.58 1.66 19.83
N GLY A 21 6.57 0.84 19.42
CA GLY A 21 7.45 1.19 18.33
C GLY A 21 6.57 1.57 17.14
N THR A 22 6.76 2.78 16.65
CA THR A 22 6.50 3.09 15.26
C THR A 22 7.48 2.21 14.48
N THR A 23 7.11 0.96 14.23
CA THR A 23 7.66 0.26 13.08
C THR A 23 7.11 1.04 11.91
N ASP A 24 7.88 2.01 11.43
CA ASP A 24 7.80 2.38 10.03
C ASP A 24 7.91 1.05 9.29
N VAL A 25 6.76 0.56 8.82
CA VAL A 25 6.73 -0.54 7.88
C VAL A 25 7.41 0.07 6.67
N ALA A 26 8.72 -0.11 6.60
CA ALA A 26 9.51 0.25 5.44
C ALA A 26 8.93 -0.63 4.33
N LEU A 27 7.98 -0.06 3.58
CA LEU A 27 7.45 -0.58 2.34
C LEU A 27 8.68 -0.92 1.51
N SER A 28 8.99 -2.22 1.44
CA SER A 28 10.11 -2.77 0.71
C SER A 28 9.81 -2.59 -0.78
N ARG A 29 9.97 -1.35 -1.23
CA ARG A 29 9.92 -0.96 -2.62
C ARG A 29 11.13 -1.59 -3.30
N PRO A 30 11.02 -1.94 -4.60
CA PRO A 30 12.16 -2.41 -5.37
C PRO A 30 13.37 -1.49 -5.17
N GLU A 31 14.51 -2.06 -4.80
CA GLU A 31 15.74 -1.30 -4.55
C GLU A 31 16.09 -0.42 -5.78
N ILE A 32 15.67 -0.87 -6.98
CA ILE A 32 15.75 -0.10 -8.22
C ILE A 32 14.46 -0.25 -9.05
N ILE A 33 13.58 0.75 -8.97
CA ILE A 33 12.43 0.89 -9.87
C ILE A 33 12.89 1.28 -11.29
N LYS A 34 12.56 0.45 -12.28
CA LYS A 34 12.79 0.66 -13.71
C LYS A 34 11.46 1.01 -14.39
N PRO A 35 11.37 2.15 -15.07
CA PRO A 35 10.14 2.57 -15.72
C PRO A 35 9.62 1.56 -16.75
N GLY A 36 8.31 1.33 -16.75
CA GLY A 36 7.63 0.45 -17.69
C GLY A 36 7.76 -1.05 -17.44
N LEU A 37 8.55 -1.49 -16.44
CA LEU A 37 8.56 -2.88 -16.00
C LEU A 37 7.41 -3.16 -15.03
N SER A 38 6.91 -4.39 -15.08
CA SER A 38 5.91 -4.90 -14.14
C SER A 38 6.58 -5.40 -12.87
N TYR A 39 5.99 -5.00 -11.75
CA TYR A 39 6.34 -5.38 -10.39
C TYR A 39 5.13 -6.04 -9.75
N TYR A 40 5.35 -6.95 -8.79
CA TYR A 40 4.27 -7.73 -8.19
C TYR A 40 4.35 -7.74 -6.66
N ALA A 41 3.20 -7.85 -6.02
CA ALA A 41 3.06 -8.03 -4.59
C ALA A 41 1.79 -8.83 -4.27
N ASP A 42 1.72 -9.38 -3.05
CA ASP A 42 0.54 -10.04 -2.48
C ASP A 42 -0.29 -9.11 -1.57
N ASP A 43 0.18 -7.88 -1.37
CA ASP A 43 -0.52 -6.79 -0.70
C ASP A 43 -0.28 -5.43 -1.39
N PHE A 44 -1.07 -4.43 -0.99
CA PHE A 44 -0.97 -3.07 -1.50
C PHE A 44 -1.58 -2.08 -0.51
N THR A 45 -1.20 -0.81 -0.63
CA THR A 45 -1.81 0.31 0.09
C THR A 45 -2.39 1.30 -0.90
N THR A 46 -3.26 2.20 -0.41
CA THR A 46 -3.76 3.31 -1.22
C THR A 46 -3.68 4.58 -0.40
N GLU A 47 -2.94 5.55 -0.91
CA GLU A 47 -2.72 6.86 -0.30
C GLU A 47 -2.89 7.93 -1.38
N ASP A 48 -3.58 9.03 -1.06
CA ASP A 48 -3.86 10.12 -2.01
C ASP A 48 -4.45 9.66 -3.36
N ASN A 49 -5.34 8.66 -3.32
CA ASN A 49 -5.98 8.02 -4.47
C ASN A 49 -5.05 7.19 -5.38
N ILE A 50 -3.79 7.02 -4.99
CA ILE A 50 -2.78 6.24 -5.70
C ILE A 50 -2.57 4.92 -4.96
N SER A 51 -2.79 3.81 -5.66
CA SER A 51 -2.47 2.48 -5.16
C SER A 51 -1.01 2.15 -5.42
N GLU A 52 -0.35 1.64 -4.39
CA GLU A 52 1.05 1.25 -4.41
C GLU A 52 1.21 -0.18 -3.92
N LEU A 53 2.12 -0.93 -4.55
CA LEU A 53 2.46 -2.27 -4.10
C LEU A 53 3.08 -2.22 -2.70
N GLY A 54 2.82 -3.26 -1.91
CA GLY A 54 3.58 -3.48 -0.68
C GLY A 54 4.98 -4.02 -0.98
N GLU A 55 5.38 -5.10 -0.30
CA GLU A 55 6.70 -5.70 -0.53
C GLU A 55 6.78 -6.36 -1.91
N GLU A 56 7.80 -6.02 -2.70
CA GLU A 56 8.02 -6.66 -3.99
C GLU A 56 8.26 -8.18 -3.84
N LYS A 57 7.56 -8.95 -4.67
CA LYS A 57 7.69 -10.40 -4.78
C LYS A 57 7.94 -10.81 -6.23
N ASN A 58 8.52 -11.99 -6.42
CA ASN A 58 8.57 -12.60 -7.74
C ASN A 58 7.17 -12.99 -8.23
N TYR A 59 6.93 -12.93 -9.54
CA TYR A 59 5.64 -13.29 -10.13
C TYR A 59 5.21 -14.71 -9.75
N GLU A 60 6.14 -15.67 -9.80
CA GLU A 60 5.87 -17.06 -9.45
C GLU A 60 5.42 -17.19 -8.00
N GLU A 61 5.92 -16.37 -7.07
CA GLU A 61 5.55 -16.42 -5.66
C GLU A 61 4.09 -16.03 -5.45
N VAL A 62 3.66 -14.93 -6.07
CA VAL A 62 2.30 -14.38 -5.87
C VAL A 62 1.24 -15.11 -6.69
N PHE A 63 1.60 -15.64 -7.87
CA PHE A 63 0.64 -16.32 -8.75
C PHE A 63 -0.01 -17.54 -8.07
N LYS A 64 0.73 -18.23 -7.19
CA LYS A 64 0.26 -19.40 -6.43
C LYS A 64 -0.95 -19.08 -5.55
N ASN A 65 -1.04 -17.84 -5.09
CA ASN A 65 -2.06 -17.38 -4.16
C ASN A 65 -3.37 -17.00 -4.86
N TYR A 66 -3.36 -16.94 -6.21
CA TYR A 66 -4.49 -16.53 -7.05
C TYR A 66 -5.06 -15.14 -6.78
N GLU A 67 -4.55 -14.39 -5.80
CA GLU A 67 -4.88 -13.00 -5.53
C GLU A 67 -3.57 -12.24 -5.37
N TYR A 68 -3.32 -11.31 -6.28
CA TYR A 68 -2.05 -10.59 -6.37
C TYR A 68 -2.22 -9.28 -7.13
N TYR A 69 -1.20 -8.43 -7.01
CA TYR A 69 -1.20 -7.08 -7.54
C TYR A 69 -0.03 -6.88 -8.49
N GLU A 70 -0.23 -6.06 -9.51
CA GLU A 70 0.81 -5.66 -10.45
C GLU A 70 0.84 -4.15 -10.56
N ALA A 71 2.03 -3.56 -10.59
CA ALA A 71 2.19 -2.15 -10.92
C ALA A 71 3.30 -1.93 -11.94
N THR A 72 3.11 -0.92 -12.78
CA THR A 72 4.18 -0.35 -13.61
C THR A 72 4.40 1.10 -13.22
N TYR A 73 5.64 1.57 -13.38
CA TYR A 73 6.04 2.90 -12.94
C TYR A 73 6.47 3.77 -14.12
N ASN A 74 6.24 5.07 -14.01
CA ASN A 74 6.71 6.05 -14.99
C ASN A 74 8.19 6.42 -14.77
N LYS A 75 8.73 7.28 -15.63
CA LYS A 75 10.13 7.75 -15.56
C LYS A 75 10.50 8.47 -14.26
N ARG A 76 9.51 8.94 -13.49
CA ARG A 76 9.67 9.59 -12.19
C ARG A 76 9.47 8.62 -11.03
N LYS A 77 9.45 7.31 -11.29
CA LYS A 77 9.23 6.23 -10.31
C LYS A 77 7.89 6.34 -9.56
N ARG A 78 6.86 6.91 -10.20
CA ARG A 78 5.49 6.94 -9.68
C ARG A 78 4.64 5.87 -10.37
N PRO A 79 3.64 5.26 -9.69
CA PRO A 79 2.74 4.31 -10.31
C PRO A 79 2.07 4.93 -11.53
N ALA A 80 2.14 4.26 -12.68
CA ALA A 80 1.49 4.66 -13.92
C ALA A 80 0.28 3.77 -14.22
N MET A 81 0.37 2.50 -13.83
CA MET A 81 -0.71 1.53 -13.89
C MET A 81 -0.66 0.65 -12.65
N PHE A 82 -1.83 0.30 -12.14
CA PHE A 82 -2.01 -0.68 -11.07
C PHE A 82 -3.09 -1.69 -11.49
N ARG A 83 -2.90 -2.97 -11.21
CA ARG A 83 -3.84 -4.04 -11.52
C ARG A 83 -4.06 -4.94 -10.34
N ILE A 84 -5.31 -5.35 -10.17
CA ILE A 84 -5.73 -6.35 -9.20
C ILE A 84 -6.10 -7.63 -9.94
N TYR A 85 -5.45 -8.72 -9.57
CA TYR A 85 -5.74 -10.04 -10.09
C TYR A 85 -6.50 -10.87 -9.07
N LYS A 86 -7.54 -11.57 -9.54
CA LYS A 86 -8.25 -12.60 -8.78
C LYS A 86 -8.48 -13.82 -9.64
N LYS A 87 -8.03 -14.98 -9.15
CA LYS A 87 -7.99 -16.26 -9.86
C LYS A 87 -7.30 -16.14 -11.23
N GLY A 88 -6.20 -15.40 -11.28
CA GLY A 88 -5.42 -15.17 -12.51
C GLY A 88 -6.09 -14.25 -13.54
N LYS A 89 -7.22 -13.63 -13.20
CA LYS A 89 -7.91 -12.67 -14.07
C LYS A 89 -7.78 -11.26 -13.51
N ILE A 90 -7.58 -10.30 -14.39
CA ILE A 90 -7.64 -8.88 -14.04
C ILE A 90 -9.09 -8.55 -13.69
N ILE A 91 -9.32 -8.09 -12.46
CA ILE A 91 -10.64 -7.63 -12.03
C ILE A 91 -10.74 -6.10 -12.01
N LEU A 92 -9.60 -5.43 -11.88
CA LEU A 92 -9.53 -3.98 -11.82
C LEU A 92 -8.18 -3.50 -12.38
N THR A 93 -8.22 -2.47 -13.22
CA THR A 93 -7.04 -1.74 -13.68
C THR A 93 -7.21 -0.26 -13.36
N GLU A 94 -6.17 0.37 -12.87
CA GLU A 94 -6.11 1.81 -12.63
C GLU A 94 -4.98 2.40 -13.46
N HIS A 95 -5.24 3.51 -14.14
CA HIS A 95 -4.24 4.30 -14.84
C HIS A 95 -4.12 5.67 -14.19
N TYR A 96 -2.87 6.07 -13.95
CA TYR A 96 -2.54 7.29 -13.24
C TYR A 96 -1.84 8.29 -14.15
N PHE A 97 -2.39 9.49 -14.25
CA PHE A 97 -1.83 10.56 -15.07
C PHE A 97 -1.43 11.74 -14.19
N TYR A 98 -0.21 12.22 -14.40
CA TYR A 98 0.40 13.28 -13.62
C TYR A 98 0.72 14.49 -14.51
N ASN A 99 0.69 15.69 -13.93
CA ASN A 99 1.15 16.89 -14.60
C ASN A 99 2.70 17.00 -14.59
N GLY A 100 3.22 18.10 -15.15
CA GLY A 100 4.65 18.42 -15.19
C GLY A 100 5.31 18.55 -13.81
N GLU A 101 4.53 18.84 -12.76
CA GLU A 101 4.99 18.93 -11.37
C GLU A 101 4.95 17.57 -10.64
N GLY A 102 4.33 16.56 -11.26
CA GLY A 102 4.18 15.23 -10.67
C GLY A 102 2.96 15.08 -9.76
N LYS A 103 2.02 16.05 -9.76
CA LYS A 103 0.73 15.93 -9.09
C LYS A 103 -0.23 15.09 -9.93
N LEU A 104 -1.03 14.24 -9.29
CA LEU A 104 -2.06 13.45 -9.96
C LEU A 104 -3.11 14.41 -10.53
N VAL A 105 -3.48 14.25 -11.80
CA VAL A 105 -4.51 15.05 -12.48
C VAL A 105 -5.66 14.23 -13.01
N LYS A 106 -5.44 12.92 -13.22
CA LYS A 106 -6.49 12.01 -13.69
C LYS A 106 -6.19 10.59 -13.23
N LYS A 107 -7.25 9.88 -12.81
CA LYS A 107 -7.26 8.44 -12.58
C LYS A 107 -8.34 7.83 -13.47
N GLU A 108 -7.99 6.82 -14.26
CA GLU A 108 -8.96 6.02 -15.02
C GLU A 108 -9.03 4.63 -14.41
N ILE A 109 -10.24 4.12 -14.21
CA ILE A 109 -10.51 2.81 -13.63
C ILE A 109 -11.24 1.96 -14.66
N LEU A 110 -10.73 0.76 -14.90
CA LEU A 110 -11.38 -0.29 -15.68
C LEU A 110 -11.75 -1.45 -14.75
N LYS A 111 -12.93 -2.05 -14.96
CA LYS A 111 -13.34 -3.31 -14.33
C LYS A 111 -13.19 -4.42 -15.36
N GLY A 112 -12.19 -5.27 -15.18
CA GLY A 112 -11.69 -6.10 -16.29
C GLY A 112 -11.17 -5.20 -17.40
N ASP A 113 -11.77 -5.31 -18.59
CA ASP A 113 -11.43 -4.53 -19.78
C ASP A 113 -12.42 -3.37 -20.06
N GLU A 114 -13.45 -3.22 -19.21
CA GLU A 114 -14.49 -2.22 -19.43
C GLU A 114 -14.22 -0.94 -18.64
N PRO A 115 -14.37 0.25 -19.24
CA PRO A 115 -14.22 1.51 -18.53
C PRO A 115 -15.30 1.62 -17.45
N ALA A 116 -14.87 1.89 -16.22
CA ALA A 116 -15.77 1.98 -15.06
C ALA A 116 -15.89 3.42 -14.54
N GLU A 117 -14.77 4.13 -14.41
CA GLU A 117 -14.74 5.47 -13.82
C GLU A 117 -13.56 6.28 -14.32
N VAL A 118 -13.76 7.59 -14.45
CA VAL A 118 -12.69 8.56 -14.72
C VAL A 118 -12.79 9.70 -13.70
N ILE A 119 -11.75 9.87 -12.91
CA ILE A 119 -11.67 10.89 -11.87
C ILE A 119 -10.66 11.94 -12.29
N HIS A 120 -11.07 13.22 -12.24
CA HIS A 120 -10.21 14.35 -12.50
C HIS A 120 -9.86 15.05 -11.19
N PHE A 121 -8.58 15.37 -11.00
CA PHE A 121 -8.08 16.07 -9.83
C PHE A 121 -7.68 17.48 -10.22
N ILE A 122 -8.07 18.45 -9.39
CA ILE A 122 -7.62 19.83 -9.52
C ILE A 122 -6.37 19.97 -8.64
N PRO A 123 -5.17 20.08 -9.22
CA PRO A 123 -3.97 20.29 -8.43
C PRO A 123 -4.04 21.69 -7.78
N GLU A 124 -3.93 21.74 -6.45
CA GLU A 124 -3.79 22.99 -5.69
C GLU A 124 -2.46 23.69 -5.96
#